data_AF-A0A6T8T963-F1
#
_entry.id   AF-A0A6T8T963-F1
#
_cell.length_a   1.000
_cell.length_b   1.000
_cell.length_c   1.000
_cell.angle_alpha   90.00
_cell.angle_beta   90.00
_cell.angle_gamma   90.00
#
_symmetry.space_group_name_H-M   'P 1'
#
loop_
_entity.id
_entity.type
_entity.pdbx_description
1 polymer ?
#
loop_
_entity_poly.entity_id
_entity_poly.type
_entity_poly.pdbx_seq_one_letter_code
_entity_poly.pdbx_strand_id
1 'polypeptide(L)'
;LQREEVGLLFTLLGIEVTDAVSFFNLLDIDGSGAVEIEEFVMGCLRLQGRSGMMNMEINIQETGRIVKRSNSMLYVLKAKISKVEYGVEHLLRTLGGQGSRNSISDSSSKRRTSQVVEPSGMSLPDDDSLCAE
;
A
#
# COMPACT_ATOMS: atom_id res chain seq x y z
N LEU A 1 17.54 15.65 21.31
CA LEU A 1 17.07 15.52 22.71
C LEU A 1 18.04 16.06 23.77
N GLN A 2 19.33 16.27 23.47
CA GLN A 2 20.30 16.82 24.44
C GLN A 2 20.02 18.28 24.87
N ARG A 3 19.23 19.02 24.09
CA ARG A 3 18.72 20.35 24.49
C ARG A 3 17.39 20.18 25.22
N GLU A 4 17.33 20.68 26.43
CA GLU A 4 16.17 20.61 27.33
C GLU A 4 14.89 21.17 26.68
N GLU A 5 15.02 22.26 25.93
CA GLU A 5 13.96 22.91 25.15
C GLU A 5 13.22 21.93 24.21
N VAL A 6 13.96 21.01 23.58
CA VAL A 6 13.40 20.04 22.64
C VAL A 6 12.62 18.94 23.38
N GLY A 7 13.11 18.53 24.55
CA GLY A 7 12.40 17.57 25.42
C GLY A 7 11.07 18.14 25.90
N LEU A 8 11.07 19.40 26.37
CA LEU A 8 9.87 20.10 26.79
C LEU A 8 8.84 20.25 25.67
N LEU A 9 9.30 20.50 24.44
CA LEU A 9 8.41 20.58 23.27
C LEU A 9 7.71 19.24 23.01
N PHE A 10 8.41 18.12 23.09
CA PHE A 10 7.79 16.80 22.93
C PHE A 10 6.80 16.50 24.06
N THR A 11 7.15 16.85 25.31
CA THR A 11 6.22 16.71 26.43
C THR A 11 4.96 17.57 26.23
N LEU A 12 5.11 18.81 25.74
CA LEU A 12 3.99 19.69 25.41
C LEU A 12 3.10 19.10 24.30
N LEU A 13 3.71 18.43 23.32
CA LEU A 13 3.00 17.72 22.26
C LEU A 13 2.39 16.39 22.72
N GLY A 14 2.65 15.94 23.96
CA GLY A 14 2.15 14.67 24.49
C GLY A 14 2.88 13.46 23.90
N ILE A 15 4.15 13.63 23.53
CA ILE A 15 5.01 12.60 22.98
C ILE A 15 6.03 12.22 24.05
N GLU A 16 6.02 10.95 24.46
CA GLU A 16 7.01 10.41 25.41
C GLU A 16 8.19 9.81 24.63
N VAL A 17 9.37 10.42 24.76
CA VAL A 17 10.60 9.94 24.12
C VAL A 17 11.54 9.37 25.17
N THR A 18 11.55 8.05 25.29
CA THR A 18 12.41 7.31 26.24
C THR A 18 13.78 6.98 25.65
N ASP A 19 13.83 6.66 24.36
CA ASP A 19 15.05 6.41 23.60
C ASP A 19 15.02 7.15 22.26
N ALA A 20 16.05 7.95 22.02
CA ALA A 20 16.17 8.73 20.79
C ALA A 20 16.33 7.82 19.56
N VAL A 21 17.09 6.73 19.67
CA VAL A 21 17.37 5.85 18.52
C VAL A 21 16.09 5.17 18.07
N SER A 22 15.37 4.54 18.99
CA SER A 22 14.07 3.92 18.72
C SER A 22 13.05 4.94 18.23
N PHE A 23 13.07 6.17 18.75
CA PHE A 23 12.20 7.24 18.29
C PHE A 23 12.45 7.61 16.84
N PHE A 24 13.70 7.90 16.43
CA PHE A 24 13.99 8.23 15.03
C PHE A 24 13.77 7.06 14.07
N ASN A 25 14.05 5.82 14.51
CA ASN A 25 13.73 4.62 13.74
C ASN A 25 12.21 4.44 13.53
N LEU A 26 11.38 4.92 14.46
CA LEU A 26 9.93 4.89 14.34
C LEU A 26 9.40 5.95 13.36
N LEU A 27 10.17 7.02 13.16
CA LEU A 27 9.83 8.11 12.24
C LEU A 27 10.23 7.79 10.80
N ASP A 28 11.35 7.10 10.59
CA ASP A 28 11.85 6.63 9.29
C ASP A 28 10.93 5.56 8.71
N ILE A 29 9.99 5.97 7.85
CA ILE A 29 8.97 5.06 7.29
C ILE A 29 9.54 4.28 6.11
N ASP A 30 10.43 4.91 5.35
CA ASP A 30 11.00 4.32 4.14
C ASP A 30 12.24 3.44 4.42
N GLY A 31 12.75 3.47 5.65
CA GLY A 31 13.90 2.68 6.09
C GLY A 31 15.21 3.16 5.49
N SER A 32 15.30 4.43 5.09
CA SER A 32 16.50 5.03 4.50
C SER A 32 17.64 5.17 5.50
N GLY A 33 17.36 5.07 6.80
CA GLY A 33 18.29 5.34 7.89
C GLY A 33 18.47 6.84 8.16
N ALA A 34 17.72 7.70 7.48
CA ALA A 34 17.60 9.12 7.73
C ALA A 34 16.13 9.47 7.95
N VAL A 35 15.85 10.57 8.65
CA VAL A 35 14.48 11.06 8.84
C VAL A 35 14.35 12.39 8.12
N GLU A 36 13.54 12.42 7.07
CA GLU A 36 13.18 13.64 6.35
C GLU A 36 12.26 14.52 7.19
N ILE A 37 12.16 15.81 6.87
CA ILE A 37 11.35 16.73 7.69
C ILE A 37 9.85 16.37 7.65
N GLU A 38 9.38 15.88 6.51
CA GLU A 38 8.03 15.35 6.35
C GLU A 38 7.78 14.16 7.28
N GLU A 39 8.72 13.22 7.35
CA GLU A 39 8.64 12.04 8.22
C GLU A 39 8.68 12.43 9.70
N PHE A 40 9.53 13.40 10.06
CA PHE A 40 9.60 13.92 11.41
C PHE A 40 8.28 14.59 11.84
N VAL A 41 7.75 15.51 11.01
CA VAL A 41 6.51 16.25 11.32
C VAL A 41 5.32 15.29 11.37
N MET A 42 5.18 14.44 10.36
CA MET A 42 4.09 13.46 10.29
C MET A 42 4.17 12.47 11.44
N GLY A 43 5.36 11.96 11.75
CA GLY A 43 5.55 11.02 12.84
C GLY A 43 5.32 11.65 14.22
N CYS A 44 5.70 12.92 14.44
CA CYS A 44 5.33 13.64 15.66
C CYS A 44 3.80 13.80 15.78
N LEU A 45 3.11 14.13 14.69
CA LEU A 45 1.64 14.22 14.67
C LEU A 45 0.97 12.87 14.95
N ARG A 46 1.54 11.77 14.45
CA ARG A 46 1.05 10.41 14.74
C ARG A 46 1.23 10.01 16.19
N LEU A 47 2.36 10.37 16.78
CA LEU A 47 2.76 9.99 18.15
C LEU A 47 2.18 10.92 19.22
N GLN A 48 1.66 12.09 18.84
CA GLN A 48 0.95 12.99 19.73
C GLN A 48 -0.26 12.25 20.34
N GLY A 49 -0.18 11.93 21.63
CA GLY A 49 -1.11 11.04 22.35
C GLY A 49 -2.57 11.49 22.44
N ARG A 50 -2.96 12.58 21.77
CA ARG A 50 -4.36 12.94 21.56
C ARG A 50 -4.81 12.33 20.23
N SER A 51 -5.39 11.13 20.30
CA SER A 51 -6.09 10.48 19.19
C SER A 51 -7.34 11.29 18.78
N GLY A 52 -7.13 12.46 18.19
CA GLY A 52 -8.17 13.32 17.65
C GLY A 52 -8.44 13.01 16.18
N MET A 53 -9.61 13.43 15.68
CA MET A 53 -10.04 13.28 14.28
C MET A 53 -8.98 13.74 13.27
N MET A 54 -8.16 14.74 13.63
CA MET A 54 -7.06 15.25 12.80
C MET A 54 -6.00 14.18 12.49
N ASN A 55 -5.62 13.34 13.46
CA ASN A 55 -4.60 12.31 13.24
C ASN A 55 -5.13 11.19 12.32
N MET A 56 -6.42 10.87 12.45
CA MET A 56 -7.10 9.93 11.56
C MET A 56 -7.15 10.46 10.12
N GLU A 57 -7.47 11.74 9.93
CA GLU A 57 -7.49 12.39 8.62
C GLU A 57 -6.09 12.39 7.97
N ILE A 58 -5.04 12.70 8.73
CA ILE A 58 -3.64 12.63 8.26
C ILE A 58 -3.30 11.22 7.77
N ASN A 59 -3.67 10.20 8.54
CA ASN A 59 -3.40 8.81 8.20
C ASN A 59 -4.17 8.34 6.95
N ILE A 60 -5.43 8.79 6.79
CA ILE A 60 -6.22 8.54 5.58
C ILE A 60 -5.55 9.18 4.35
N GLN A 61 -5.07 10.42 4.47
CA GLN A 61 -4.37 11.09 3.39
C GLN A 61 -3.04 10.41 3.04
N GLU A 62 -2.25 10.02 4.03
CA GLU A 62 -0.98 9.30 3.87
C GLU A 62 -1.22 7.95 3.18
N THR A 63 -2.18 7.17 3.67
CA THR A 63 -2.61 5.91 3.04
C THR A 63 -3.04 6.12 1.59
N GLY A 64 -3.81 7.18 1.31
CA GLY A 64 -4.23 7.55 -0.04
C GLY A 64 -3.05 7.87 -0.97
N ARG A 65 -2.01 8.55 -0.47
CA ARG A 65 -0.78 8.82 -1.24
C ARG A 65 -0.01 7.53 -1.54
N ILE A 66 0.14 6.66 -0.54
CA ILE A 66 0.82 5.36 -0.68
C ILE A 66 0.09 4.50 -1.72
N VAL A 67 -1.23 4.37 -1.62
CA VAL A 67 -2.05 3.59 -2.56
C VAL A 67 -1.91 4.13 -3.99
N LYS A 68 -1.95 5.45 -4.18
CA LYS A 68 -1.74 6.07 -5.50
C LYS A 68 -0.36 5.73 -6.07
N ARG A 69 0.70 5.89 -5.28
CA ARG A 69 2.08 5.56 -5.68
C ARG A 69 2.24 4.08 -6.02
N SER A 70 1.70 3.19 -5.19
CA SER A 70 1.70 1.75 -5.40
C SER A 70 0.98 1.36 -6.69
N ASN A 71 -0.18 1.96 -6.98
CA ASN A 71 -0.90 1.73 -8.24
C ASN A 71 -0.08 2.17 -9.44
N SER A 72 0.54 3.35 -9.42
CA SER A 72 1.44 3.80 -10.49
C SER A 72 2.60 2.82 -10.71
N MET A 73 3.20 2.31 -9.63
CA MET A 73 4.25 1.31 -9.73
C MET A 73 3.76 -0.01 -10.32
N LEU A 74 2.56 -0.47 -9.93
CA LEU A 74 1.94 -1.67 -10.50
C LEU A 74 1.72 -1.55 -12.00
N TYR A 75 1.32 -0.39 -12.50
CA TYR A 75 1.20 -0.16 -13.96
C TYR A 75 2.55 -0.31 -14.67
N VAL A 76 3.62 0.29 -14.11
CA VAL A 76 4.97 0.19 -14.67
C VAL A 76 5.48 -1.26 -14.62
N LEU A 77 5.25 -1.97 -13.52
CA LEU A 77 5.63 -3.37 -13.36
C LEU A 77 4.88 -4.27 -14.35
N LYS A 78 3.57 -4.11 -14.50
CA LYS A 78 2.78 -4.84 -15.50
C LYS A 78 3.32 -4.63 -16.90
N ALA A 79 3.62 -3.38 -17.28
CA ALA A 79 4.18 -3.08 -18.59
C ALA A 79 5.56 -3.72 -18.82
N LYS A 80 6.41 -3.76 -17.80
CA LYS A 80 7.72 -4.45 -17.87
C LYS A 80 7.55 -5.98 -17.98
N ILE A 81 6.64 -6.56 -17.20
CA ILE A 81 6.33 -8.01 -17.24
C ILE A 81 5.86 -8.40 -18.64
N SER A 82 4.94 -7.65 -19.24
CA SER A 82 4.47 -7.95 -20.60
C SER A 82 5.57 -7.90 -21.66
N LYS A 83 6.58 -7.03 -21.50
CA LYS A 83 7.74 -7.02 -22.40
C LYS A 83 8.60 -8.29 -22.25
N VAL A 84 8.77 -8.76 -21.02
CA VAL A 84 9.50 -9.99 -20.72
C VAL A 84 8.72 -11.20 -21.27
N GLU A 85 7.42 -11.29 -21.01
CA GLU A 85 6.54 -12.34 -21.55
C GLU A 85 6.62 -12.41 -23.08
N TYR A 86 6.51 -11.27 -23.76
CA TYR A 86 6.65 -11.18 -25.21
C TYR A 86 8.02 -11.65 -25.70
N GLY A 87 9.10 -11.24 -25.04
CA GLY A 87 10.46 -11.65 -25.39
C GLY A 87 10.65 -13.17 -25.26
N VAL A 88 10.11 -13.77 -24.20
CA VAL A 88 10.16 -15.23 -23.98
C VAL A 88 9.36 -15.97 -25.05
N GLU A 89 8.13 -15.54 -25.36
CA GLU A 89 7.32 -16.16 -26.42
C GLU A 89 8.00 -16.07 -27.79
N HIS A 90 8.61 -14.92 -28.10
CA HIS A 90 9.32 -14.71 -29.34
C HIS A 90 10.53 -15.64 -29.45
N LEU A 91 11.36 -15.73 -28.41
CA LEU A 91 12.53 -16.62 -28.37
C LEU A 91 12.14 -18.10 -28.48
N LEU A 92 11.07 -18.52 -27.79
CA LEU A 92 10.54 -19.89 -27.90
C LEU A 92 10.09 -20.22 -29.33
N ARG A 93 9.48 -19.26 -30.05
CA ARG A 93 9.10 -19.45 -31.45
C ARG A 93 10.32 -19.50 -32.39
N THR A 94 11.32 -18.65 -32.16
CA THR A 94 12.56 -18.64 -32.98
C THR A 94 13.40 -19.90 -32.78
N LEU A 95 13.47 -20.42 -31.55
CA LEU A 95 14.22 -21.65 -31.22
C LEU A 95 13.39 -22.92 -31.48
N GLY A 96 12.06 -22.85 -31.45
CA GLY A 96 11.13 -23.95 -31.74
C GLY A 96 10.98 -24.31 -33.22
N GLY A 97 11.79 -23.72 -34.10
CA GLY A 97 11.86 -24.06 -35.51
C GLY A 97 12.51 -25.42 -35.74
N GLN A 98 11.67 -26.46 -35.85
CA GLN A 98 11.92 -27.84 -36.31
C GLN A 98 12.46 -28.84 -35.29
N GLY A 99 11.52 -29.40 -34.51
CA GLY A 99 11.68 -30.69 -33.84
C GLY A 99 10.34 -31.41 -33.80
N SER A 100 10.10 -32.25 -34.82
CA SER A 100 9.15 -33.36 -34.93
C SER A 100 7.84 -33.32 -34.14
N ARG A 101 6.74 -33.32 -34.90
CA ARG A 101 5.40 -33.74 -34.47
C ARG A 101 5.46 -34.95 -33.54
N ASN A 102 4.93 -34.82 -32.33
CA ASN A 102 4.19 -35.90 -31.71
C ASN A 102 2.85 -35.36 -31.22
N SER A 103 1.80 -35.80 -31.91
CA SER A 103 0.42 -35.68 -31.52
C SER A 103 0.20 -36.42 -30.20
N ILE A 104 -0.04 -35.68 -29.13
CA ILE A 104 -0.87 -36.19 -28.05
C ILE A 104 -2.18 -35.44 -28.16
N SER A 105 -3.12 -36.15 -28.77
CA SER A 105 -4.54 -35.89 -28.67
C SER A 105 -4.93 -35.75 -27.19
N ASP A 106 -5.50 -34.61 -26.82
CA ASP A 106 -6.57 -34.66 -25.84
C ASP A 106 -7.73 -33.74 -26.23
N SER A 107 -8.71 -34.43 -26.80
CA SER A 107 -10.14 -34.21 -26.81
C SER A 107 -10.68 -33.13 -25.88
N SER A 108 -11.37 -32.17 -26.48
CA SER A 108 -12.67 -31.64 -26.04
C SER A 108 -13.04 -31.82 -24.56
N SER A 109 -12.92 -30.74 -23.78
CA SER A 109 -13.83 -30.50 -22.66
C SER A 109 -14.26 -29.04 -22.57
N LYS A 110 -15.47 -28.84 -23.07
CA LYS A 110 -16.47 -27.80 -22.83
C LYS A 110 -16.03 -26.60 -21.98
N ARG A 111 -16.15 -25.43 -22.62
CA ARG A 111 -16.48 -24.13 -22.02
C ARG A 111 -17.37 -24.30 -20.78
N ARG A 112 -16.86 -23.89 -19.62
CA ARG A 112 -17.66 -23.35 -18.51
C ARG A 112 -17.15 -21.94 -18.24
N THR A 113 -18.01 -20.98 -18.49
CA THR A 113 -17.88 -19.60 -18.04
C THR A 113 -17.90 -19.60 -16.52
N SER A 114 -16.82 -19.17 -15.87
CA SER A 114 -16.88 -18.84 -14.44
C SER A 114 -17.72 -17.60 -14.27
N GLN A 115 -18.91 -17.78 -13.69
CA GLN A 115 -19.61 -16.72 -12.98
C GLN A 115 -18.65 -16.11 -11.96
N VAL A 116 -18.39 -14.82 -12.08
CA VAL A 116 -17.95 -14.02 -10.95
C VAL A 116 -19.19 -13.88 -10.06
N VAL A 117 -19.13 -14.49 -8.88
CA VAL A 117 -20.14 -14.30 -7.84
C VAL A 117 -19.91 -12.91 -7.27
N GLU A 118 -20.88 -12.01 -7.46
CA GLU A 118 -20.92 -10.76 -6.70
C GLU A 118 -21.14 -11.11 -5.21
N PRO A 119 -20.42 -10.49 -4.27
CA PRO A 119 -20.71 -10.67 -2.86
C PRO A 119 -22.06 -10.03 -2.56
N SER A 120 -23.05 -10.88 -2.30
CA SER A 120 -24.36 -10.54 -1.80
C SER A 120 -24.27 -9.65 -0.56
N GLY A 121 -24.88 -8.46 -0.67
CA GLY A 121 -25.64 -7.79 0.38
C GLY A 121 -25.06 -7.76 1.79
N MET A 122 -24.28 -6.71 2.09
CA MET A 122 -24.25 -6.14 3.42
C MET A 122 -25.13 -4.89 3.36
N SER A 123 -26.41 -5.06 3.67
CA SER A 123 -27.37 -3.97 3.80
C SER A 123 -26.95 -3.09 4.98
N LEU A 124 -26.51 -1.87 4.68
CA LEU A 124 -26.50 -0.79 5.67
C LEU A 124 -27.95 -0.51 6.06
N PRO A 125 -28.29 -0.37 7.35
CA PRO A 125 -29.56 0.22 7.74
C PRO A 125 -29.55 1.70 7.34
N ASP A 126 -30.61 2.13 6.66
CA ASP A 126 -30.94 3.53 6.44
C ASP A 126 -31.19 4.21 7.79
N ASP A 127 -30.21 4.97 8.27
CA ASP A 127 -30.39 5.88 9.41
C ASP A 127 -30.91 7.24 8.90
N ASP A 128 -32.19 7.24 8.48
CA ASP A 128 -33.02 8.43 8.40
C ASP A 128 -33.96 8.44 9.61
N SER A 129 -33.50 8.96 10.74
CA SER A 129 -34.35 9.63 11.75
C SER A 129 -33.49 10.06 12.94
N LEU A 130 -33.12 11.34 13.01
CA LEU A 130 -33.40 12.20 14.18
C LEU A 130 -32.86 13.61 13.92
N CYS A 131 -33.68 14.41 13.23
CA CYS A 131 -33.91 15.79 13.61
C CYS A 131 -34.87 15.81 14.82
N ALA A 132 -34.78 16.89 15.62
CA ALA A 132 -35.45 17.18 16.91
C ALA A 132 -34.68 16.62 18.12
N GLU A 133 -34.24 17.41 19.11
CA GLU A 133 -34.58 18.77 19.58
C GLU A 133 -33.32 19.59 19.92
#